data_AF-A0A8S1Y8N0-F1
#
_entry.id   AF-A0A8S1Y8N0-F1
#
_cell.length_a   1.000
_cell.length_b   1.000
_cell.length_c   1.000
_cell.angle_alpha   90.00
_cell.angle_beta   90.00
_cell.angle_gamma   90.00
#
_symmetry.space_group_name_H-M   'P 1'
#
loop_
_entity.id
_entity.type
_entity.pdbx_description
1 polymer ?
#
loop_
_entity_poly.entity_id
_entity_poly.type
_entity_poly.pdbx_seq_one_letter_code
_entity_poly.pdbx_strand_id
1 'polypeptide(L)'
;MLKYNKFEIIALLILENQKEKVNDSNSPQEKINYGISQNIYDKYHQEKYLKLGMKDGDIKKAKYVEELSIDEIINFYYQLYIKNHVEKIEDPNTAYLYFDTLVNLGTKNSTLFLQKVCKTKKDGVIGRKTIQMVNSMNQKDLQNELIQERIQFLKDAINKNPQKQRYYENWISNLDQLKEQIDKGIIPENEQEQSEGQSELQKNVLQYREEIEFEKKIRGINFRSMKFLIDVQEDIHLTDLATALLVLSDPNLSKEEKIIKFNLVPVLSLNKEAVSQQEKLYWPDEFVKRNLIQDTEFARVMFESSHLLQQISLGISADGKTPFKYPKELELCGLKSYYNFGKMNGSQNLYKFMLYPYKCVYSCLDDEFLIESIQIKCKAKQLEIMKQQIIENEIKDNNDQGFLFAEKFSEIYDKISKYYPIFNRLEKLFKAVVLGKQMIKMNVKIDSDLLRVQSLKSYNLPNTISILKCELQKINTIQNKSTKEKQLLQFALGEVDTNCQTILEDKEIKNKMKFNNLTEINIPFFIQQKCSNCNRMIESQLLNLGQNSCSIHHSDSCYLCLNLIEEKNQIYHQIDDTEYSFHKTCLEVYEKVQTSELDFEFEKTL
;
A
#
# COMPACT_ATOMS: atom_id res chain seq x y z
N MET A 1 8.09 20.14 4.74
CA MET A 1 8.57 20.02 3.35
C MET A 1 7.88 18.83 2.71
N LEU A 2 7.45 18.98 1.46
CA LEU A 2 6.93 17.89 0.64
C LEU A 2 8.13 17.05 0.12
N LYS A 3 7.91 15.76 -0.13
CA LYS A 3 8.92 14.87 -0.70
C LYS A 3 8.64 14.62 -2.18
N TYR A 4 9.65 14.87 -3.01
CA TYR A 4 9.62 14.65 -4.46
C TYR A 4 10.32 13.32 -4.81
N ASN A 5 9.87 12.61 -5.84
CA ASN A 5 10.52 11.39 -6.35
C ASN A 5 11.44 11.69 -7.55
N LYS A 6 12.08 10.64 -8.10
CA LYS A 6 12.96 10.78 -9.27
C LYS A 6 12.30 11.48 -10.46
N PHE A 7 11.05 11.18 -10.79
CA PHE A 7 10.33 11.87 -11.88
C PHE A 7 10.11 13.34 -11.54
N GLU A 8 9.66 13.65 -10.32
CA GLU A 8 9.38 15.04 -9.92
C GLU A 8 10.65 15.89 -9.79
N ILE A 9 11.78 15.32 -9.35
CA ILE A 9 13.07 16.01 -9.38
C ILE A 9 13.47 16.32 -10.82
N ILE A 10 13.41 15.32 -11.71
CA ILE A 10 13.71 15.52 -13.14
C ILE A 10 12.76 16.58 -13.74
N ALA A 11 11.48 16.57 -13.35
CA ALA A 11 10.52 17.60 -13.72
C ALA A 11 10.94 18.98 -13.20
N LEU A 12 11.19 19.14 -11.90
CA LEU A 12 11.63 20.39 -11.28
C LEU A 12 12.88 20.99 -11.94
N LEU A 13 13.87 20.16 -12.25
CA LEU A 13 15.09 20.57 -12.95
C LEU A 13 14.81 21.08 -14.37
N ILE A 14 13.83 20.49 -15.06
CA ILE A 14 13.32 21.04 -16.34
C ILE A 14 12.57 22.34 -16.10
N LEU A 15 11.71 22.43 -15.07
CA LEU A 15 10.97 23.65 -14.78
C LEU A 15 11.92 24.84 -14.52
N GLU A 16 13.02 24.63 -13.81
CA GLU A 16 14.07 25.64 -13.61
C GLU A 16 14.66 26.10 -14.96
N ASN A 17 15.08 25.16 -15.81
CA ASN A 17 15.63 25.43 -17.16
C ASN A 17 14.62 25.94 -18.21
N GLN A 18 13.32 25.86 -17.94
CA GLN A 18 12.24 26.37 -18.79
C GLN A 18 11.63 27.68 -18.26
N LYS A 19 11.95 28.08 -17.02
CA LYS A 19 11.44 29.30 -16.38
C LYS A 19 11.87 30.58 -17.11
N GLU A 20 13.05 30.58 -17.71
CA GLU A 20 13.59 31.71 -18.49
C GLU A 20 13.01 31.79 -19.92
N LYS A 21 12.19 30.82 -20.34
CA LYS A 21 11.69 30.66 -21.71
C LYS A 21 10.21 31.02 -21.87
N VAL A 22 9.65 31.76 -20.91
CA VAL A 22 8.27 32.27 -20.95
C VAL A 22 8.11 33.21 -22.14
N ASN A 23 7.11 32.95 -22.98
CA ASN A 23 6.82 33.74 -24.16
C ASN A 23 5.55 34.58 -23.94
N ASP A 24 5.72 35.88 -23.75
CA ASP A 24 4.65 36.85 -23.50
C ASP A 24 3.96 37.25 -24.83
N SER A 25 3.29 36.29 -25.47
CA SER A 25 2.42 36.58 -26.61
C SER A 25 1.13 37.24 -26.13
N ASN A 26 0.74 38.33 -26.80
CA ASN A 26 -0.56 38.98 -26.63
C ASN A 26 -1.75 38.06 -26.97
N SER A 27 -1.52 36.91 -27.63
CA SER A 27 -2.54 35.88 -27.85
C SER A 27 -2.58 34.89 -26.68
N PRO A 28 -3.70 34.78 -25.92
CA PRO A 28 -3.80 33.86 -24.79
C PRO A 28 -3.60 32.38 -25.15
N GLN A 29 -3.79 32.01 -26.42
CA GLN A 29 -3.61 30.64 -26.95
C GLN A 29 -2.14 30.32 -27.29
N GLU A 30 -1.29 31.34 -27.40
CA GLU A 30 0.14 31.23 -27.70
C GLU A 30 1.02 31.38 -26.45
N LYS A 31 0.42 31.68 -25.29
CA LYS A 31 1.11 31.73 -24.00
C LYS A 31 1.73 30.36 -23.67
N ILE A 32 2.98 30.41 -23.22
CA ILE A 32 3.77 29.25 -22.80
C ILE A 32 4.31 29.53 -21.40
N ASN A 33 3.99 28.66 -20.44
CA ASN A 33 4.56 28.68 -19.10
C ASN A 33 5.25 27.34 -18.83
N TYR A 34 6.49 27.35 -18.37
CA TYR A 34 7.31 26.14 -18.15
C TYR A 34 7.25 25.11 -19.30
N GLY A 35 7.39 25.56 -20.54
CA GLY A 35 7.32 24.69 -21.73
C GLY A 35 5.92 24.14 -22.07
N ILE A 36 4.87 24.46 -21.29
CA ILE A 36 3.48 24.07 -21.55
C ILE A 36 2.78 25.22 -22.25
N SER A 37 2.29 24.99 -23.49
CA SER A 37 1.41 25.94 -24.17
C SER A 37 -0.05 25.78 -23.73
N GLN A 38 -0.80 26.88 -23.71
CA GLN A 38 -2.22 26.87 -23.34
C GLN A 38 -3.01 25.82 -24.15
N ASN A 39 -2.80 25.74 -25.46
CA ASN A 39 -3.47 24.78 -26.34
C ASN A 39 -3.23 23.30 -25.95
N ILE A 40 -2.04 22.96 -25.45
CA ILE A 40 -1.75 21.59 -24.99
C ILE A 40 -2.45 21.33 -23.66
N TYR A 41 -2.43 22.31 -22.75
CA TYR A 41 -3.08 22.19 -21.44
C TYR A 41 -4.61 22.09 -21.55
N ASP A 42 -5.24 22.96 -22.35
CA ASP A 42 -6.68 22.96 -22.64
C ASP A 42 -7.14 21.59 -23.17
N LYS A 43 -6.40 21.05 -24.16
CA LYS A 43 -6.68 19.74 -24.74
C LYS A 43 -6.55 18.62 -23.72
N TYR A 44 -5.49 18.61 -22.92
CA TYR A 44 -5.30 17.62 -21.86
C TYR A 44 -6.44 17.67 -20.82
N HIS A 45 -6.81 18.88 -20.40
CA HIS A 45 -7.88 19.11 -19.43
C HIS A 45 -9.23 18.61 -19.95
N GLN A 46 -9.58 18.93 -21.19
CA GLN A 46 -10.77 18.41 -21.88
C GLN A 46 -10.74 16.87 -21.96
N GLU A 47 -9.65 16.28 -22.49
CA GLU A 47 -9.51 14.83 -22.59
C GLU A 47 -9.59 14.11 -21.24
N LYS A 48 -9.08 14.71 -20.16
CA LYS A 48 -9.13 14.17 -18.80
C LYS A 48 -10.56 14.04 -18.30
N TYR A 49 -11.39 15.07 -18.45
CA TYR A 49 -12.78 15.04 -17.98
C TYR A 49 -13.70 14.20 -18.89
N LEU A 50 -13.47 14.17 -20.20
CA LEU A 50 -14.16 13.24 -21.11
C LEU A 50 -13.91 11.77 -20.73
N LYS A 51 -12.67 11.41 -20.34
CA LYS A 51 -12.33 10.06 -19.84
C LYS A 51 -12.99 9.71 -18.50
N LEU A 52 -13.45 10.70 -17.74
CA LEU A 52 -14.23 10.55 -16.51
C LEU A 52 -15.75 10.53 -16.77
N GLY A 53 -16.19 10.51 -18.04
CA GLY A 53 -17.60 10.42 -18.42
C GLY A 53 -18.37 11.75 -18.41
N MET A 54 -17.69 12.88 -18.23
CA MET A 54 -18.34 14.20 -18.37
C MET A 54 -18.67 14.50 -19.83
N LYS A 55 -19.77 15.21 -20.08
CA LYS A 55 -20.10 15.73 -21.41
C LYS A 55 -19.34 17.04 -21.64
N ASP A 56 -19.03 17.33 -22.90
CA ASP A 56 -18.18 18.45 -23.28
C ASP A 56 -18.64 19.81 -22.72
N GLY A 57 -19.96 20.09 -22.78
CA GLY A 57 -20.56 21.31 -22.24
C GLY A 57 -20.56 21.43 -20.71
N ASP A 58 -20.30 20.34 -19.98
CA ASP A 58 -20.22 20.33 -18.51
C ASP A 58 -18.78 20.53 -18.01
N ILE A 59 -17.78 20.48 -18.90
CA ILE A 59 -16.36 20.62 -18.56
C ILE A 59 -16.06 22.11 -18.30
N LYS A 60 -15.72 22.44 -17.05
CA LYS A 60 -15.24 23.77 -16.69
C LYS A 60 -14.03 24.14 -17.55
N LYS A 61 -13.98 25.38 -18.05
CA LYS A 61 -12.80 25.92 -18.75
C LYS A 61 -11.53 25.69 -17.94
N ALA A 62 -10.44 25.31 -18.61
CA ALA A 62 -9.13 25.18 -18.00
C ALA A 62 -8.64 26.53 -17.44
N LYS A 63 -7.80 26.47 -16.39
CA LYS A 63 -7.00 27.62 -15.93
C LYS A 63 -6.05 28.08 -17.03
N TYR A 64 -5.60 29.33 -16.96
CA TYR A 64 -4.45 29.74 -17.76
C TYR A 64 -3.17 29.05 -17.27
N VAL A 65 -2.25 28.71 -18.18
CA VAL A 65 -1.00 28.02 -17.82
C VAL A 65 -0.12 28.83 -16.87
N GLU A 66 -0.29 30.15 -16.84
CA GLU A 66 0.32 31.11 -15.92
C GLU A 66 -0.25 31.04 -14.49
N GLU A 67 -1.48 30.56 -14.34
CA GLU A 67 -2.19 30.41 -13.05
C GLU A 67 -1.98 29.03 -12.40
N LEU A 68 -1.20 28.16 -13.04
CA LEU A 68 -0.91 26.83 -12.53
C LEU A 68 0.17 26.88 -11.46
N SER A 69 -0.13 26.25 -10.32
CA SER A 69 0.90 25.96 -9.31
C SER A 69 1.94 24.96 -9.85
N ILE A 70 3.13 24.98 -9.25
CA ILE A 70 4.21 24.02 -9.59
C ILE A 70 3.71 22.57 -9.44
N ASP A 71 2.92 22.27 -8.40
CA ASP A 71 2.33 20.94 -8.20
C ASP A 71 1.34 20.55 -9.32
N GLU A 72 0.54 21.50 -9.83
CA GLU A 72 -0.35 21.26 -10.97
C GLU A 72 0.44 20.98 -12.25
N ILE A 73 1.55 21.69 -12.46
CA ILE A 73 2.46 21.52 -13.60
C ILE A 73 3.19 20.16 -13.53
N ILE A 74 3.74 19.79 -12.37
CA ILE A 74 4.40 18.50 -12.14
C ILE A 74 3.42 17.35 -12.36
N ASN A 75 2.21 17.44 -11.81
CA ASN A 75 1.17 16.43 -12.03
C ASN A 75 0.73 16.36 -13.51
N PHE A 76 0.65 17.50 -14.21
CA PHE A 76 0.39 17.51 -15.65
C PHE A 76 1.51 16.79 -16.44
N TYR A 77 2.78 17.10 -16.17
CA TYR A 77 3.93 16.41 -16.75
C TYR A 77 3.89 14.90 -16.46
N TYR A 78 3.63 14.50 -15.21
CA TYR A 78 3.52 13.09 -14.83
C TYR A 78 2.46 12.38 -15.67
N GLN A 79 1.25 12.92 -15.74
CA GLN A 79 0.14 12.32 -16.49
C GLN A 79 0.41 12.25 -18.01
N LEU A 80 1.16 13.21 -18.56
CA LEU A 80 1.52 13.23 -19.98
C LEU A 80 2.66 12.26 -20.33
N TYR A 81 3.63 12.08 -19.42
CA TYR A 81 4.91 11.43 -19.73
C TYR A 81 5.22 10.12 -18.99
N ILE A 82 4.50 9.74 -17.92
CA ILE A 82 4.75 8.51 -17.14
C ILE A 82 4.80 7.22 -17.99
N LYS A 83 4.07 7.20 -19.11
CA LYS A 83 4.06 6.09 -20.08
C LYS A 83 5.39 5.89 -20.83
N ASN A 84 6.35 6.80 -20.68
CA ASN A 84 7.69 6.72 -21.27
C ASN A 84 8.74 6.12 -20.32
N HIS A 85 8.37 5.83 -19.07
CA HIS A 85 9.23 5.14 -18.11
C HIS A 85 10.57 5.82 -17.80
N VAL A 86 10.57 7.17 -17.77
CA VAL A 86 11.73 8.00 -17.39
C VAL A 86 12.24 7.62 -16.00
N GLU A 87 11.34 7.30 -15.08
CA GLU A 87 11.63 6.86 -13.71
C GLU A 87 12.42 5.54 -13.63
N LYS A 88 12.44 4.75 -14.72
CA LYS A 88 13.12 3.44 -14.80
C LYS A 88 14.47 3.51 -15.52
N ILE A 89 14.84 4.67 -16.05
CA ILE A 89 16.20 4.93 -16.54
C ILE A 89 17.08 5.11 -15.31
N GLU A 90 18.12 4.29 -15.16
CA GLU A 90 18.96 4.28 -13.95
C GLU A 90 19.83 5.53 -13.85
N ASP A 91 20.54 5.88 -14.92
CA ASP A 91 21.37 7.08 -15.00
C ASP A 91 20.54 8.37 -14.97
N PRO A 92 20.81 9.33 -14.05
CA PRO A 92 20.00 10.53 -13.90
C PRO A 92 20.17 11.51 -15.07
N ASN A 93 21.36 11.57 -15.69
CA ASN A 93 21.65 12.47 -16.80
C ASN A 93 20.96 11.99 -18.09
N THR A 94 20.97 10.69 -18.35
CA THR A 94 20.21 10.04 -19.43
C THR A 94 18.71 10.21 -19.21
N ALA A 95 18.22 10.02 -17.98
CA ALA A 95 16.80 10.18 -17.64
C ALA A 95 16.33 11.63 -17.89
N TYR A 96 17.12 12.61 -17.44
CA TYR A 96 16.86 14.03 -17.66
C TYR A 96 16.93 14.43 -19.14
N LEU A 97 18.00 14.05 -19.87
CA LEU A 97 18.12 14.30 -21.31
C LEU A 97 16.93 13.73 -22.09
N TYR A 98 16.51 12.50 -21.75
CA TYR A 98 15.36 11.88 -22.37
C TYR A 98 14.06 12.64 -22.04
N PHE A 99 13.88 13.09 -20.80
CA PHE A 99 12.73 13.90 -20.40
C PHE A 99 12.69 15.28 -21.06
N ASP A 100 13.83 15.96 -21.21
CA ASP A 100 13.92 17.22 -21.95
C ASP A 100 13.60 17.01 -23.44
N THR A 101 13.99 15.87 -23.99
CA THR A 101 13.58 15.48 -25.35
C THR A 101 12.06 15.29 -25.44
N LEU A 102 11.45 14.62 -24.45
CA LEU A 102 10.00 14.41 -24.36
C LEU A 102 9.20 15.72 -24.26
N VAL A 103 9.69 16.69 -23.50
CA VAL A 103 9.08 18.02 -23.35
C VAL A 103 9.20 18.83 -24.65
N ASN A 104 10.41 19.00 -25.18
CA ASN A 104 10.62 19.90 -26.33
C ASN A 104 10.20 19.31 -27.69
N LEU A 105 10.38 18.00 -27.91
CA LEU A 105 10.17 17.33 -29.21
C LEU A 105 8.97 16.37 -29.21
N GLY A 106 8.32 16.18 -28.06
CA GLY A 106 7.13 15.37 -27.90
C GLY A 106 7.40 13.86 -27.81
N THR A 107 6.44 13.16 -27.22
CA THR A 107 6.48 11.71 -26.92
C THR A 107 6.95 10.85 -28.10
N LYS A 108 6.32 11.01 -29.27
CA LYS A 108 6.56 10.13 -30.43
C LYS A 108 7.98 10.25 -30.98
N ASN A 109 8.54 11.45 -31.09
CA ASN A 109 9.87 11.62 -31.65
C ASN A 109 10.93 11.09 -30.68
N SER A 110 10.80 11.47 -29.41
CA SER A 110 11.71 11.07 -28.33
C SER A 110 11.79 9.57 -28.14
N THR A 111 10.64 8.88 -28.10
CA THR A 111 10.59 7.41 -27.99
C THR A 111 11.27 6.74 -29.18
N LEU A 112 11.06 7.24 -30.40
CA LEU A 112 11.70 6.72 -31.61
C LEU A 112 13.21 7.00 -31.66
N PHE A 113 13.68 8.13 -31.14
CA PHE A 113 15.12 8.41 -31.01
C PHE A 113 15.77 7.45 -30.01
N LEU A 114 15.22 7.33 -28.80
CA LEU A 114 15.75 6.42 -27.78
C LEU A 114 15.75 4.97 -28.28
N GLN A 115 14.66 4.52 -28.92
CA GLN A 115 14.59 3.18 -29.53
C GLN A 115 15.61 2.99 -30.67
N LYS A 116 15.89 4.03 -31.48
CA LYS A 116 16.88 4.00 -32.57
C LYS A 116 18.30 3.86 -32.03
N VAL A 117 18.69 4.68 -31.06
CA VAL A 117 20.01 4.63 -30.40
C VAL A 117 20.20 3.28 -29.70
N CYS A 118 19.20 2.83 -28.94
CA CYS A 118 19.21 1.52 -28.30
C CYS A 118 19.08 0.33 -29.26
N LYS A 119 18.99 0.55 -30.59
CA LYS A 119 18.83 -0.49 -31.62
C LYS A 119 17.66 -1.46 -31.32
N THR A 120 16.62 -0.96 -30.66
CA THR A 120 15.39 -1.71 -30.35
C THR A 120 14.32 -1.48 -31.42
N LYS A 121 13.19 -2.19 -31.30
CA LYS A 121 12.06 -2.05 -32.25
C LYS A 121 11.50 -0.63 -32.18
N LYS A 122 11.50 0.08 -33.31
CA LYS A 122 11.06 1.48 -33.46
C LYS A 122 9.53 1.59 -33.55
N ASP A 123 8.80 1.11 -32.55
CA ASP A 123 7.33 1.16 -32.50
C ASP A 123 6.77 2.33 -31.67
N GLY A 124 7.63 3.17 -31.09
CA GLY A 124 7.25 4.32 -30.28
C GLY A 124 6.78 3.99 -28.87
N VAL A 125 6.91 2.73 -28.42
CA VAL A 125 6.50 2.25 -27.10
C VAL A 125 7.71 1.84 -26.27
N ILE A 126 7.99 2.56 -25.18
CA ILE A 126 9.06 2.19 -24.25
C ILE A 126 8.61 0.98 -23.42
N GLY A 127 8.98 -0.21 -23.87
CA GLY A 127 8.74 -1.46 -23.14
C GLY A 127 9.94 -1.86 -22.26
N ARG A 128 9.76 -2.92 -21.47
CA ARG A 128 10.81 -3.53 -20.63
C ARG A 128 12.12 -3.76 -21.39
N LYS A 129 12.06 -4.20 -22.64
CA LYS A 129 13.25 -4.44 -23.49
C LYS A 129 14.02 -3.15 -23.81
N THR A 130 13.34 -2.03 -24.02
CA THR A 130 14.00 -0.74 -24.28
C THR A 130 14.65 -0.21 -23.01
N ILE A 131 13.97 -0.24 -21.86
CA ILE A 131 14.56 0.13 -20.56
C ILE A 131 15.77 -0.74 -20.21
N GLN A 132 15.68 -2.05 -20.38
CA GLN A 132 16.82 -2.96 -20.15
C GLN A 132 18.02 -2.63 -21.03
N MET A 133 17.79 -2.25 -22.29
CA MET A 133 18.87 -1.83 -23.19
C MET A 133 19.48 -0.49 -22.74
N VAL A 134 18.64 0.52 -22.47
CA VAL A 134 19.04 1.85 -21.97
C VAL A 134 19.98 1.74 -20.77
N ASN A 135 19.60 0.97 -19.74
CA ASN A 135 20.39 0.83 -18.52
C ASN A 135 21.66 -0.02 -18.73
N SER A 136 21.71 -0.86 -19.78
CA SER A 136 22.88 -1.70 -20.11
C SER A 136 23.93 -1.05 -21.01
N MET A 137 23.59 0.07 -21.66
CA MET A 137 24.52 0.79 -22.54
C MET A 137 25.51 1.66 -21.75
N ASN A 138 26.64 2.00 -22.38
CA ASN A 138 27.46 3.10 -21.90
C ASN A 138 26.63 4.39 -21.94
N GLN A 139 26.46 5.03 -20.78
CA GLN A 139 25.55 6.16 -20.63
C GLN A 139 26.03 7.40 -21.39
N LYS A 140 27.34 7.65 -21.44
CA LYS A 140 27.92 8.77 -22.17
C LYS A 140 27.78 8.61 -23.69
N ASP A 141 27.96 7.39 -24.20
CA ASP A 141 27.72 7.09 -25.62
C ASP A 141 26.23 7.25 -25.97
N LEU A 142 25.34 6.69 -25.14
CA LEU A 142 23.89 6.81 -25.27
C LEU A 142 23.41 8.28 -25.26
N GLN A 143 23.93 9.10 -24.36
CA GLN A 143 23.62 10.53 -24.28
C GLN A 143 24.09 11.28 -25.53
N ASN A 144 25.34 11.03 -25.98
CA ASN A 144 25.88 11.64 -27.20
C ASN A 144 25.08 11.23 -28.45
N GLU A 145 24.77 9.94 -28.64
CA GLU A 145 23.94 9.48 -29.76
C GLU A 145 22.54 10.09 -29.72
N LEU A 146 21.90 10.20 -28.55
CA LEU A 146 20.58 10.82 -28.40
C LEU A 146 20.60 12.33 -28.71
N ILE A 147 21.67 13.05 -28.35
CA ILE A 147 21.88 14.46 -28.76
C ILE A 147 22.06 14.56 -30.29
N GLN A 148 22.80 13.65 -30.93
CA GLN A 148 22.94 13.65 -32.39
C GLN A 148 21.61 13.40 -33.11
N GLU A 149 20.73 12.52 -32.59
CA GLU A 149 19.38 12.34 -33.14
C GLU A 149 18.55 13.63 -33.06
N ARG A 150 18.65 14.39 -31.97
CA ARG A 150 18.01 15.71 -31.85
C ARG A 150 18.56 16.69 -32.88
N ILE A 151 19.89 16.82 -33.00
CA ILE A 151 20.54 17.69 -34.00
C ILE A 151 20.09 17.34 -35.42
N GLN A 152 20.04 16.05 -35.77
CA GLN A 152 19.62 15.62 -37.10
C GLN A 152 18.14 15.92 -37.36
N PHE A 153 17.25 15.68 -36.39
CA PHE A 153 15.84 16.04 -36.50
C PHE A 153 15.63 17.54 -36.75
N LEU A 154 16.44 18.40 -36.12
CA LEU A 154 16.39 19.85 -36.32
C LEU A 154 16.89 20.26 -37.72
N LYS A 155 18.00 19.69 -38.20
CA LYS A 155 18.49 19.89 -39.56
C LYS A 155 17.45 19.48 -40.61
N ASP A 156 16.83 18.32 -40.43
CA ASP A 156 15.76 17.82 -41.31
C ASP A 156 14.52 18.74 -41.29
N ALA A 157 14.22 19.38 -40.16
CA ALA A 157 13.11 20.33 -40.04
C ALA A 157 13.37 21.66 -40.77
N ILE A 158 14.60 22.17 -40.76
CA ILE A 158 15.00 23.34 -41.57
C ILE A 158 14.97 23.00 -43.06
N ASN A 159 15.55 21.86 -43.45
CA ASN A 159 15.60 21.45 -44.86
C ASN A 159 14.20 21.35 -45.48
N LYS A 160 13.18 21.03 -44.67
CA LYS A 160 11.76 21.01 -45.06
C LYS A 160 11.08 22.39 -45.00
N ASN A 161 11.54 23.30 -44.14
CA ASN A 161 11.02 24.67 -44.05
C ASN A 161 12.13 25.65 -43.59
N PRO A 162 12.84 26.30 -44.54
CA PRO A 162 13.92 27.22 -44.24
C PRO A 162 13.52 28.42 -43.36
N GLN A 163 12.24 28.82 -43.32
CA GLN A 163 11.79 29.91 -42.44
C GLN A 163 11.96 29.59 -40.95
N LYS A 164 12.14 28.31 -40.59
CA LYS A 164 12.44 27.89 -39.22
C LYS A 164 13.90 28.11 -38.81
N GLN A 165 14.79 28.48 -39.73
CA GLN A 165 16.22 28.68 -39.45
C GLN A 165 16.46 29.70 -38.31
N ARG A 166 15.64 30.76 -38.20
CA ARG A 166 15.74 31.75 -37.11
C ARG A 166 15.57 31.18 -35.70
N TYR A 167 14.93 30.02 -35.55
CA TYR A 167 14.76 29.34 -34.27
C TYR A 167 15.86 28.30 -34.02
N TYR A 168 16.57 27.87 -35.07
CA TYR A 168 17.57 26.82 -34.99
C TYR A 168 18.83 27.22 -34.22
N GLU A 169 19.30 28.46 -34.39
CA GLU A 169 20.49 28.95 -33.67
C GLU A 169 20.27 28.92 -32.16
N ASN A 170 19.11 29.38 -31.70
CA ASN A 170 18.70 29.25 -30.30
C ASN A 170 18.56 27.77 -29.87
N TRP A 171 18.04 26.90 -30.72
CA TRP A 171 17.86 25.48 -30.39
C TRP A 171 19.16 24.68 -30.34
N ILE A 172 20.16 25.00 -31.17
CA ILE A 172 21.51 24.44 -31.08
C ILE A 172 22.22 24.97 -29.83
N SER A 173 22.16 26.28 -29.56
CA SER A 173 22.70 26.86 -28.32
C SER A 173 22.11 26.19 -27.06
N ASN A 174 20.79 25.96 -27.03
CA ASN A 174 20.14 25.18 -25.96
C ASN A 174 20.63 23.72 -25.86
N LEU A 175 21.01 23.08 -26.98
CA LEU A 175 21.56 21.71 -26.99
C LEU A 175 23.01 21.67 -26.49
N ASP A 176 23.82 22.68 -26.82
CA ASP A 176 25.18 22.80 -26.32
C ASP A 176 25.19 23.08 -24.81
N GLN A 177 24.31 23.97 -24.33
CA GLN A 177 24.06 24.20 -22.90
C GLN A 177 23.58 22.93 -22.18
N LEU A 178 22.61 22.20 -22.76
CA LEU A 178 22.13 20.94 -22.22
C LEU A 178 23.25 19.89 -22.14
N LYS A 179 24.12 19.83 -23.15
CA LYS A 179 25.28 18.94 -23.14
C LYS A 179 26.28 19.34 -22.06
N GLU A 180 26.56 20.63 -21.89
CA GLU A 180 27.42 21.14 -20.83
C GLU A 180 26.87 20.81 -19.42
N GLN A 181 25.55 20.93 -19.22
CA GLN A 181 24.88 20.50 -17.99
C GLN A 181 25.04 18.99 -17.74
N ILE A 182 24.87 18.16 -18.78
CA ILE A 182 25.07 16.70 -18.70
C ILE A 182 26.52 16.34 -18.38
N ASP A 183 27.48 16.95 -19.08
CA ASP A 183 28.92 16.69 -18.90
C ASP A 183 29.43 17.15 -17.51
N LYS A 184 28.80 18.17 -16.90
CA LYS A 184 29.03 18.59 -15.50
C LYS A 184 28.30 17.74 -14.46
N GLY A 185 27.37 16.89 -14.88
CA GLY A 185 26.40 16.24 -14.02
C GLY A 185 25.25 17.17 -13.65
N ILE A 186 24.03 16.83 -14.09
CA ILE A 186 22.80 17.55 -13.73
C ILE A 186 22.49 17.44 -12.23
N ILE A 187 23.06 16.42 -11.58
CA ILE A 187 23.13 16.27 -10.14
C ILE A 187 24.64 16.21 -9.81
N PRO A 188 25.22 17.16 -9.07
CA PRO A 188 26.65 17.14 -8.74
C PRO A 188 27.00 15.85 -7.98
N GLU A 189 27.93 15.06 -8.51
CA GLU A 189 28.18 13.73 -7.95
C GLU A 189 28.86 13.78 -6.57
N ASN A 190 29.76 14.74 -6.39
CA ASN A 190 30.34 15.23 -5.13
C ASN A 190 31.04 16.56 -5.39
N GLU A 191 30.92 17.54 -4.50
CA GLU A 191 32.05 18.46 -4.24
C GLU A 191 31.91 19.13 -2.87
N GLN A 192 33.01 19.15 -2.12
CA GLN A 192 33.09 19.74 -0.77
C GLN A 192 33.26 21.27 -0.81
N GLU A 193 33.16 21.88 -1.98
CA GLU A 193 33.26 23.33 -2.15
C GLU A 193 31.89 23.99 -1.97
N GLN A 194 31.70 24.51 -0.75
CA GLN A 194 30.65 25.48 -0.42
C GLN A 194 30.85 26.77 -1.24
N SER A 195 30.39 26.78 -2.48
CA SER A 195 30.20 28.03 -3.22
C SER A 195 28.94 28.73 -2.70
N GLU A 196 29.10 29.96 -2.22
CA GLU A 196 28.01 30.86 -1.83
C GLU A 196 27.23 31.31 -3.09
N GLY A 197 26.42 30.41 -3.63
CA GLY A 197 25.68 30.64 -4.88
C GLY A 197 24.71 29.54 -5.31
N GLN A 198 24.78 28.33 -4.72
CA GLN A 198 23.83 27.25 -5.04
C GLN A 198 22.37 27.67 -4.80
N SER A 199 21.51 27.44 -5.80
CA SER A 199 20.09 27.79 -5.72
C SER A 199 19.41 27.00 -4.59
N GLU A 200 18.35 27.57 -4.00
CA GLU A 200 17.59 26.88 -2.95
C GLU A 200 17.02 25.55 -3.46
N LEU A 201 16.73 25.45 -4.77
CA LEU A 201 16.33 24.20 -5.41
C LEU A 201 17.47 23.17 -5.48
N GLN A 202 18.70 23.58 -5.81
CA GLN A 202 19.87 22.68 -5.82
C GLN A 202 20.14 22.07 -4.43
N LYS A 203 20.02 22.88 -3.37
CA LYS A 203 20.15 22.39 -1.97
C LYS A 203 19.04 21.39 -1.63
N ASN A 204 17.80 21.69 -2.03
CA ASN A 204 16.68 20.77 -1.88
C ASN A 204 16.91 19.45 -2.67
N VAL A 205 17.36 19.50 -3.92
CA VAL A 205 17.67 18.32 -4.75
C VAL A 205 18.77 17.44 -4.13
N LEU A 206 19.82 18.04 -3.56
CA LEU A 206 20.88 17.30 -2.88
C LEU A 206 20.35 16.60 -1.61
N GLN A 207 19.55 17.32 -0.80
CA GLN A 207 18.84 16.74 0.35
C GLN A 207 17.87 15.61 -0.07
N TYR A 208 17.23 15.73 -1.24
CA TYR A 208 16.34 14.68 -1.75
C TYR A 208 17.10 13.44 -2.27
N ARG A 209 18.40 13.51 -2.60
CA ARG A 209 19.20 12.32 -2.96
C ARG A 209 19.25 11.33 -1.79
N GLU A 210 19.56 11.82 -0.59
CA GLU A 210 19.56 11.03 0.65
C GLU A 210 18.16 10.52 1.04
N GLU A 211 17.10 11.22 0.60
CA GLU A 211 15.72 10.87 0.90
C GLU A 211 15.02 10.00 -0.17
N ILE A 212 15.55 9.89 -1.39
CA ILE A 212 15.04 9.04 -2.49
C ILE A 212 15.57 7.61 -2.37
N GLU A 213 16.77 7.40 -1.83
CA GLU A 213 17.26 6.05 -1.50
C GLU A 213 16.46 5.42 -0.34
N PHE A 214 15.68 6.22 0.39
CA PHE A 214 14.79 5.77 1.45
C PHE A 214 13.32 6.12 1.17
N GLU A 215 12.63 5.18 0.50
CA GLU A 215 11.26 4.88 0.95
C GLU A 215 11.34 4.71 2.47
N LYS A 216 10.71 5.61 3.24
CA LYS A 216 10.69 5.54 4.70
C LYS A 216 9.78 4.40 5.12
N LYS A 217 10.36 3.21 5.19
CA LYS A 217 9.70 2.00 5.65
C LYS A 217 9.74 1.99 7.18
N ILE A 218 8.72 1.40 7.76
CA ILE A 218 8.47 1.46 9.20
C ILE A 218 8.47 0.05 9.77
N ARG A 219 8.95 -0.11 11.00
CA ARG A 219 8.88 -1.36 11.75
C ARG A 219 7.84 -1.31 12.87
N GLY A 220 7.45 -0.11 13.25
CA GLY A 220 6.55 0.12 14.38
C GLY A 220 6.13 1.56 14.57
N ILE A 221 5.51 1.82 15.72
CA ILE A 221 5.06 3.15 16.15
C ILE A 221 5.30 3.31 17.65
N ASN A 222 5.81 4.47 18.06
CA ASN A 222 5.75 4.90 19.46
C ASN A 222 4.39 5.59 19.68
N PHE A 223 3.48 4.96 20.42
CA PHE A 223 2.12 5.45 20.66
C PHE A 223 2.09 6.74 21.48
N ARG A 224 3.06 6.96 22.37
CA ARG A 224 3.11 8.17 23.20
C ARG A 224 3.53 9.41 22.43
N SER A 225 4.52 9.27 21.55
CA SER A 225 5.00 10.37 20.71
C SER A 225 4.27 10.48 19.36
N MET A 226 3.46 9.47 19.00
CA MET A 226 2.82 9.31 17.70
C MET A 226 3.84 9.43 16.54
N LYS A 227 4.99 8.75 16.68
CA LYS A 227 6.06 8.70 15.67
C LYS A 227 6.27 7.29 15.16
N PHE A 228 6.43 7.14 13.85
CA PHE A 228 6.84 5.88 13.24
C PHE A 228 8.31 5.59 13.53
N LEU A 229 8.60 4.33 13.81
CA LEU A 229 9.93 3.80 14.01
C LEU A 229 10.43 3.33 12.64
N ILE A 230 11.36 4.11 12.08
CA ILE A 230 11.91 3.89 10.73
C ILE A 230 12.99 2.83 10.81
N ASP A 231 12.96 1.85 9.91
CA ASP A 231 13.98 0.83 9.76
C ASP A 231 14.50 0.85 8.30
N VAL A 232 15.75 0.43 8.13
CA VAL A 232 16.47 0.33 6.86
C VAL A 232 16.36 -1.08 6.27
N GLN A 233 16.14 -2.09 7.13
CA GLN A 233 16.36 -3.50 6.81
C GLN A 233 15.07 -4.35 6.84
N GLU A 234 14.09 -4.02 7.70
CA GLU A 234 12.84 -4.79 7.82
C GLU A 234 11.57 -3.91 7.88
N ASP A 235 10.60 -4.23 7.02
CA ASP A 235 9.85 -3.16 6.37
C ASP A 235 8.33 -3.35 6.31
N ILE A 236 7.59 -2.31 6.71
CA ILE A 236 6.23 -2.00 6.27
C ILE A 236 6.32 -0.77 5.36
N HIS A 237 5.70 -0.79 4.17
CA HIS A 237 5.58 0.43 3.36
C HIS A 237 4.48 1.33 3.94
N LEU A 238 4.74 2.65 4.05
CA LEU A 238 3.75 3.61 4.52
C LEU A 238 2.45 3.61 3.69
N THR A 239 2.55 3.31 2.40
CA THR A 239 1.41 3.15 1.48
C THR A 239 0.56 1.92 1.81
N ASP A 240 1.16 0.82 2.26
CA ASP A 240 0.41 -0.34 2.75
C ASP A 240 -0.31 -0.02 4.04
N LEU A 241 0.38 0.64 4.99
CA LEU A 241 -0.23 1.03 6.26
C LEU A 241 -1.39 2.00 6.03
N ALA A 242 -1.22 2.99 5.15
CA ALA A 242 -2.28 3.92 4.77
C ALA A 242 -3.49 3.20 4.17
N THR A 243 -3.27 2.23 3.27
CA THR A 243 -4.34 1.44 2.65
C THR A 243 -5.02 0.51 3.67
N ALA A 244 -4.25 -0.13 4.55
CA ALA A 244 -4.80 -0.95 5.63
C ALA A 244 -5.63 -0.11 6.61
N LEU A 245 -5.13 1.07 7.02
CA LEU A 245 -5.85 1.99 7.90
C LEU A 245 -7.16 2.46 7.23
N LEU A 246 -7.15 2.81 5.94
CA LEU A 246 -8.37 3.19 5.21
C LEU A 246 -9.47 2.13 5.29
N VAL A 247 -9.12 0.86 5.07
CA VAL A 247 -10.07 -0.26 5.19
C VAL A 247 -10.52 -0.45 6.63
N LEU A 248 -9.58 -0.52 7.57
CA LEU A 248 -9.88 -0.83 8.97
C LEU A 248 -10.65 0.31 9.67
N SER A 249 -10.47 1.56 9.25
CA SER A 249 -11.17 2.74 9.80
C SER A 249 -12.48 3.06 9.09
N ASP A 250 -12.84 2.40 7.98
CA ASP A 250 -14.07 2.73 7.24
C ASP A 250 -15.32 2.44 8.10
N PRO A 251 -16.22 3.40 8.35
CA PRO A 251 -17.45 3.14 9.09
C PRO A 251 -18.47 2.30 8.31
N ASN A 252 -18.34 2.20 6.98
CA ASN A 252 -19.27 1.47 6.11
C ASN A 252 -18.90 -0.02 5.94
N LEU A 253 -17.87 -0.49 6.64
CA LEU A 253 -17.46 -1.89 6.67
C LEU A 253 -17.71 -2.48 8.06
N SER A 254 -18.40 -3.61 8.12
CA SER A 254 -18.53 -4.44 9.31
C SER A 254 -17.18 -5.05 9.74
N LYS A 255 -17.15 -5.69 10.91
CA LYS A 255 -15.93 -6.30 11.45
C LYS A 255 -15.39 -7.40 10.52
N GLU A 256 -16.29 -8.12 9.85
CA GLU A 256 -16.02 -9.22 8.93
C GLU A 256 -15.45 -8.72 7.59
N GLU A 257 -15.96 -7.60 7.09
CA GLU A 257 -15.58 -6.97 5.83
C GLU A 257 -14.28 -6.17 5.95
N LYS A 258 -13.97 -5.67 7.16
CA LYS A 258 -12.64 -5.15 7.55
C LYS A 258 -11.55 -6.22 7.60
N ILE A 259 -11.91 -7.51 7.53
CA ILE A 259 -10.91 -8.56 7.35
C ILE A 259 -10.52 -8.58 5.88
N ILE A 260 -9.40 -7.93 5.58
CA ILE A 260 -8.75 -7.95 4.27
C ILE A 260 -8.45 -9.42 3.90
N LYS A 261 -9.30 -9.98 3.04
CA LYS A 261 -9.21 -11.32 2.45
C LYS A 261 -9.24 -11.13 0.95
N PHE A 262 -8.36 -11.81 0.21
CA PHE A 262 -8.52 -11.93 -1.23
C PHE A 262 -9.14 -13.28 -1.61
N ASN A 263 -10.00 -13.22 -2.61
CA ASN A 263 -10.81 -14.34 -3.05
C ASN A 263 -10.63 -14.54 -4.57
N LEU A 264 -9.54 -15.20 -4.98
CA LEU A 264 -9.53 -15.82 -6.30
C LEU A 264 -10.17 -17.20 -6.17
N VAL A 265 -11.42 -17.30 -6.65
CA VAL A 265 -12.04 -18.59 -6.93
C VAL A 265 -11.17 -19.30 -7.99
N PRO A 266 -10.76 -20.56 -7.76
CA PRO A 266 -10.00 -21.31 -8.76
C PRO A 266 -10.73 -21.36 -10.09
N VAL A 267 -10.08 -20.89 -11.15
CA VAL A 267 -10.56 -21.07 -12.53
C VAL A 267 -10.61 -22.56 -12.83
N LEU A 268 -11.82 -23.05 -13.12
CA LEU A 268 -12.05 -24.37 -13.73
C LEU A 268 -12.83 -24.27 -15.05
N SER A 269 -13.17 -23.06 -15.49
CA SER A 269 -13.76 -22.83 -16.79
C SER A 269 -12.69 -22.95 -17.88
N LEU A 270 -12.82 -23.98 -18.72
CA LEU A 270 -12.10 -24.10 -19.99
C LEU A 270 -12.43 -22.97 -21.00
N ASN A 271 -13.43 -22.12 -20.70
CA ASN A 271 -13.79 -20.96 -21.52
C ASN A 271 -13.01 -19.70 -21.09
N LYS A 272 -12.29 -19.09 -22.05
CA LYS A 272 -11.51 -17.86 -21.84
C LYS A 272 -12.36 -16.66 -21.42
N GLU A 273 -13.63 -16.60 -21.85
CA GLU A 273 -14.52 -15.49 -21.51
C GLU A 273 -14.81 -15.41 -20.01
N ALA A 274 -14.99 -16.55 -19.35
CA ALA A 274 -15.18 -16.64 -17.91
C ALA A 274 -13.90 -16.28 -17.12
N VAL A 275 -12.71 -16.44 -17.72
CA VAL A 275 -11.44 -15.98 -17.14
C VAL A 275 -11.31 -14.45 -17.24
N SER A 276 -11.74 -13.85 -18.35
CA SER A 276 -11.85 -12.38 -18.47
C SER A 276 -12.99 -11.77 -17.64
N GLN A 277 -14.01 -12.57 -17.28
CA GLN A 277 -15.10 -12.20 -16.38
C GLN A 277 -14.87 -12.64 -14.93
N GLN A 278 -13.66 -13.12 -14.57
CA GLN A 278 -13.28 -13.11 -13.17
C GLN A 278 -13.13 -11.66 -12.74
N GLU A 279 -14.22 -11.10 -12.22
CA GLU A 279 -14.22 -9.81 -11.59
C GLU A 279 -13.05 -9.77 -10.60
N LYS A 280 -12.22 -8.74 -10.75
CA LYS A 280 -11.21 -8.40 -9.76
C LYS A 280 -11.99 -7.86 -8.57
N LEU A 281 -12.54 -8.77 -7.78
CA LEU A 281 -13.31 -8.53 -6.58
C LEU A 281 -12.32 -8.01 -5.53
N TYR A 282 -12.04 -6.71 -5.63
CA TYR A 282 -11.12 -5.97 -4.79
C TYR A 282 -11.73 -5.76 -3.40
N TRP A 283 -12.00 -6.83 -2.66
CA TRP A 283 -12.58 -6.75 -1.33
C TRP A 283 -11.69 -5.87 -0.43
N PRO A 284 -12.19 -4.73 0.09
CA PRO A 284 -13.61 -4.46 0.41
C PRO A 284 -14.45 -3.60 -0.56
N ASP A 285 -13.92 -3.16 -1.69
CA ASP A 285 -14.50 -2.14 -2.59
C ASP A 285 -15.92 -2.45 -3.10
N GLU A 286 -16.23 -3.74 -3.27
CA GLU A 286 -17.55 -4.24 -3.69
C GLU A 286 -18.66 -3.79 -2.73
N PHE A 287 -18.42 -3.91 -1.41
CA PHE A 287 -19.42 -3.59 -0.38
C PHE A 287 -19.76 -2.11 -0.34
N VAL A 288 -18.72 -1.28 -0.34
CA VAL A 288 -18.83 0.18 -0.26
C VAL A 288 -19.10 0.83 -1.62
N LYS A 289 -19.13 0.03 -2.70
CA LYS A 289 -19.37 0.44 -4.09
C LYS A 289 -18.47 1.60 -4.53
N ARG A 290 -17.20 1.56 -4.10
CA ARG A 290 -16.18 2.59 -4.38
C ARG A 290 -14.78 2.01 -4.25
N ASN A 291 -13.83 2.62 -4.96
CA ASN A 291 -12.42 2.24 -4.88
C ASN A 291 -11.84 2.61 -3.50
N LEU A 292 -11.58 1.61 -2.62
CA LEU A 292 -10.78 1.77 -1.41
C LEU A 292 -9.37 1.19 -1.62
N ILE A 293 -9.28 0.01 -2.24
CA ILE A 293 -8.02 -0.66 -2.55
C ILE A 293 -7.81 -0.91 -4.04
N GLN A 294 -8.84 -0.85 -4.88
CA GLN A 294 -8.71 -0.92 -6.33
C GLN A 294 -7.72 0.14 -6.80
N ASP A 295 -6.83 -0.26 -7.71
CA ASP A 295 -5.74 0.58 -8.23
C ASP A 295 -4.80 1.08 -7.11
N THR A 296 -4.50 0.20 -6.13
CA THR A 296 -3.39 0.37 -5.18
C THR A 296 -2.34 -0.73 -5.33
N GLU A 297 -1.09 -0.43 -4.96
CA GLU A 297 -0.02 -1.42 -4.86
C GLU A 297 -0.39 -2.58 -3.91
N PHE A 298 -1.13 -2.27 -2.84
CA PHE A 298 -1.67 -3.24 -1.90
C PHE A 298 -2.54 -4.29 -2.61
N ALA A 299 -3.52 -3.87 -3.41
CA ALA A 299 -4.36 -4.79 -4.19
C ALA A 299 -3.58 -5.54 -5.27
N ARG A 300 -2.58 -4.91 -5.90
CA ARG A 300 -1.68 -5.58 -6.86
C ARG A 300 -0.94 -6.75 -6.21
N VAL A 301 -0.32 -6.51 -5.04
CA VAL A 301 0.42 -7.52 -4.28
C VAL A 301 -0.48 -8.69 -3.86
N MET A 302 -1.69 -8.39 -3.36
CA MET A 302 -2.67 -9.43 -2.99
C MET A 302 -3.10 -10.26 -4.20
N PHE A 303 -3.41 -9.63 -5.33
CA PHE A 303 -3.83 -10.31 -6.57
C PHE A 303 -2.72 -11.19 -7.15
N GLU A 304 -1.50 -10.64 -7.31
CA GLU A 304 -0.36 -11.39 -7.85
C GLU A 304 0.03 -12.57 -6.96
N SER A 305 0.01 -12.39 -5.64
CA SER A 305 0.24 -13.48 -4.67
C SER A 305 -0.81 -14.59 -4.81
N SER A 306 -2.09 -14.23 -4.91
CA SER A 306 -3.18 -15.20 -5.04
C SER A 306 -3.14 -15.93 -6.39
N HIS A 307 -2.78 -15.24 -7.47
CA HIS A 307 -2.66 -15.84 -8.80
C HIS A 307 -1.47 -16.79 -8.87
N LEU A 308 -0.33 -16.43 -8.28
CA LEU A 308 0.83 -17.31 -8.18
C LEU A 308 0.56 -18.53 -7.30
N LEU A 309 -0.13 -18.36 -6.17
CA LEU A 309 -0.59 -19.48 -5.32
C LEU A 309 -1.43 -20.48 -6.14
N GLN A 310 -2.37 -19.99 -6.95
CA GLN A 310 -3.20 -20.83 -7.82
C GLN A 310 -2.36 -21.63 -8.84
N GLN A 311 -1.34 -21.00 -9.46
CA GLN A 311 -0.43 -21.68 -10.38
C GLN A 311 0.38 -22.77 -9.68
N ILE A 312 0.97 -22.46 -8.52
CA ILE A 312 1.75 -23.41 -7.69
C ILE A 312 0.85 -24.57 -7.24
N SER A 313 -0.39 -24.31 -6.82
CA SER A 313 -1.30 -25.34 -6.33
C SER A 313 -1.81 -26.26 -7.43
N LEU A 314 -2.16 -25.73 -8.60
CA LEU A 314 -2.60 -26.55 -9.74
C LEU A 314 -1.43 -27.30 -10.41
N GLY A 315 -0.21 -26.77 -10.32
CA GLY A 315 0.92 -27.25 -11.11
C GLY A 315 0.84 -26.82 -12.58
N ILE A 316 0.18 -25.69 -12.85
CA ILE A 316 -0.07 -25.16 -14.19
C ILE A 316 0.31 -23.68 -14.23
N SER A 317 0.98 -23.26 -15.29
CA SER A 317 1.42 -21.89 -15.52
C SER A 317 0.26 -20.95 -15.88
N ALA A 318 0.55 -19.64 -15.97
CA ALA A 318 -0.44 -18.59 -16.30
C ALA A 318 -1.24 -18.82 -17.61
N ASP A 319 -0.74 -19.65 -18.53
CA ASP A 319 -1.41 -19.99 -19.79
C ASP A 319 -2.50 -21.07 -19.66
N GLY A 320 -2.65 -21.65 -18.47
CA GLY A 320 -3.59 -22.76 -18.19
C GLY A 320 -3.22 -24.08 -18.86
N LYS A 321 -1.99 -24.24 -19.38
CA LYS A 321 -1.59 -25.41 -20.19
C LYS A 321 -0.18 -25.93 -19.88
N THR A 322 0.79 -25.04 -19.69
CA THR A 322 2.19 -25.43 -19.47
C THR A 322 2.38 -25.87 -18.02
N PRO A 323 2.93 -27.07 -17.75
CA PRO A 323 3.23 -27.49 -16.39
C PRO A 323 4.06 -26.46 -15.63
N PHE A 324 3.65 -26.11 -14.41
CA PHE A 324 4.38 -25.17 -13.57
C PHE A 324 5.72 -25.76 -13.16
N LYS A 325 6.80 -25.02 -13.38
CA LYS A 325 8.17 -25.44 -13.04
C LYS A 325 8.52 -24.92 -11.65
N TYR A 326 8.56 -25.82 -10.69
CA TYR A 326 9.01 -25.52 -9.34
C TYR A 326 10.55 -25.40 -9.31
N PRO A 327 11.12 -24.49 -8.50
CA PRO A 327 12.53 -24.53 -8.13
C PRO A 327 12.89 -25.86 -7.47
N LYS A 328 14.02 -26.46 -7.87
CA LYS A 328 14.44 -27.80 -7.41
C LYS A 328 14.52 -27.89 -5.89
N GLU A 329 14.95 -26.83 -5.23
CA GLU A 329 15.08 -26.79 -3.77
C GLU A 329 13.71 -26.84 -3.07
N LEU A 330 12.66 -26.30 -3.71
CA LEU A 330 11.28 -26.41 -3.21
C LEU A 330 10.70 -27.80 -3.50
N GLU A 331 11.00 -28.41 -4.66
CA GLU A 331 10.65 -29.81 -4.96
C GLU A 331 11.29 -30.79 -3.96
N LEU A 332 12.59 -30.59 -3.66
CA LEU A 332 13.32 -31.35 -2.64
C LEU A 332 12.77 -31.12 -1.23
N CYS A 333 12.22 -29.93 -0.95
CA CYS A 333 11.46 -29.69 0.27
C CYS A 333 10.07 -30.36 0.27
N GLY A 334 9.61 -30.92 -0.84
CA GLY A 334 8.32 -31.61 -0.98
C GLY A 334 7.19 -30.79 -1.58
N LEU A 335 7.47 -29.60 -2.15
CA LEU A 335 6.48 -28.80 -2.87
C LEU A 335 6.14 -29.44 -4.22
N LYS A 336 4.84 -29.50 -4.52
CA LYS A 336 4.25 -30.04 -5.76
C LYS A 336 2.81 -29.56 -5.86
N SER A 337 2.12 -29.85 -6.96
CA SER A 337 0.69 -29.53 -7.08
C SER A 337 -0.16 -30.36 -6.12
N TYR A 338 -1.34 -29.85 -5.72
CA TYR A 338 -2.22 -30.56 -4.80
C TYR A 338 -2.63 -31.94 -5.33
N TYR A 339 -2.83 -32.07 -6.64
CA TYR A 339 -3.13 -33.36 -7.31
C TYR A 339 -2.10 -34.46 -7.00
N ASN A 340 -0.85 -34.09 -6.71
CA ASN A 340 0.25 -35.01 -6.41
C ASN A 340 0.43 -35.28 -4.90
N PHE A 341 -0.44 -34.76 -4.03
CA PHE A 341 -0.53 -35.14 -2.61
C PHE A 341 -1.58 -36.24 -2.40
N GLY A 342 -1.46 -37.01 -1.30
CA GLY A 342 -2.42 -38.05 -0.93
C GLY A 342 -2.56 -39.21 -1.93
N LYS A 343 -3.63 -40.00 -1.78
CA LYS A 343 -4.09 -41.00 -2.76
C LYS A 343 -5.27 -40.40 -3.52
N MET A 344 -5.32 -40.57 -4.84
CA MET A 344 -6.47 -40.12 -5.64
C MET A 344 -7.68 -41.03 -5.40
N ASN A 345 -8.64 -40.56 -4.59
CA ASN A 345 -9.90 -41.24 -4.30
C ASN A 345 -10.95 -41.07 -5.41
N GLY A 346 -10.55 -41.22 -6.68
CA GLY A 346 -11.45 -41.26 -7.85
C GLY A 346 -12.14 -39.95 -8.26
N SER A 347 -12.55 -39.10 -7.30
CA SER A 347 -13.18 -37.79 -7.55
C SER A 347 -12.16 -36.65 -7.55
N GLN A 348 -12.18 -35.81 -8.59
CA GLN A 348 -11.42 -34.57 -8.61
C GLN A 348 -12.12 -33.52 -7.72
N ASN A 349 -11.73 -33.50 -6.44
CA ASN A 349 -12.10 -32.42 -5.54
C ASN A 349 -11.47 -31.11 -6.02
N LEU A 350 -12.21 -30.01 -5.80
CA LEU A 350 -11.82 -28.66 -6.17
C LEU A 350 -11.46 -27.91 -4.89
N TYR A 351 -10.37 -27.13 -4.89
CA TYR A 351 -9.89 -26.47 -3.68
C TYR A 351 -9.59 -24.99 -3.89
N LYS A 352 -10.08 -24.17 -2.96
CA LYS A 352 -9.68 -22.77 -2.80
C LYS A 352 -8.55 -22.69 -1.77
N PHE A 353 -7.45 -22.06 -2.15
CA PHE A 353 -6.30 -21.81 -1.26
C PHE A 353 -6.26 -20.33 -0.89
N MET A 354 -6.02 -20.04 0.40
CA MET A 354 -5.98 -18.68 0.95
C MET A 354 -4.72 -18.51 1.81
N LEU A 355 -3.98 -17.43 1.61
CA LEU A 355 -2.90 -17.03 2.51
C LEU A 355 -3.43 -16.06 3.56
N TYR A 356 -3.01 -16.26 4.81
CA TYR A 356 -3.40 -15.41 5.94
C TYR A 356 -2.27 -15.32 6.97
N PRO A 357 -2.15 -14.19 7.69
CA PRO A 357 -1.24 -14.09 8.83
C PRO A 357 -1.75 -15.01 9.95
N TYR A 358 -0.91 -15.94 10.39
CA TYR A 358 -1.23 -16.93 11.41
C TYR A 358 -0.72 -16.53 12.79
N LYS A 359 0.53 -16.07 12.87
CA LYS A 359 1.19 -15.65 14.11
C LYS A 359 2.02 -14.41 13.84
N CYS A 360 1.95 -13.42 14.72
CA CYS A 360 2.79 -12.22 14.68
C CYS A 360 3.62 -12.19 15.96
N VAL A 361 4.94 -11.99 15.83
CA VAL A 361 5.84 -11.71 16.95
C VAL A 361 6.08 -10.20 16.95
N TYR A 362 5.80 -9.57 18.08
CA TYR A 362 5.99 -8.14 18.28
C TYR A 362 6.59 -7.89 19.67
N SER A 363 7.27 -6.76 19.83
CA SER A 363 7.74 -6.26 21.12
C SER A 363 6.98 -4.97 21.48
N CYS A 364 6.75 -4.78 22.78
CA CYS A 364 6.16 -3.57 23.34
C CYS A 364 7.04 -3.06 24.48
N LEU A 365 7.71 -1.92 24.29
CA LEU A 365 8.64 -1.30 25.24
C LEU A 365 8.46 0.21 25.20
N ASP A 366 8.28 0.89 26.34
CA ASP A 366 8.20 2.37 26.42
C ASP A 366 7.25 3.03 25.39
N ASP A 367 6.05 2.46 25.27
CA ASP A 367 5.00 2.81 24.30
C ASP A 367 5.34 2.52 22.82
N GLU A 368 6.50 1.90 22.53
CA GLU A 368 6.92 1.44 21.20
C GLU A 368 6.37 0.05 20.90
N PHE A 369 5.54 -0.03 19.86
CA PHE A 369 5.06 -1.30 19.30
C PHE A 369 5.80 -1.59 18.00
N LEU A 370 6.67 -2.62 18.04
CA LEU A 370 7.53 -3.05 16.94
C LEU A 370 7.09 -4.43 16.47
N ILE A 371 6.88 -4.60 15.16
CA ILE A 371 6.59 -5.91 14.57
C ILE A 371 7.93 -6.55 14.17
N GLU A 372 8.29 -7.62 14.87
CA GLU A 372 9.51 -8.38 14.60
C GLU A 372 9.29 -9.28 13.38
N SER A 373 8.35 -10.22 13.45
CA SER A 373 8.10 -11.18 12.36
C SER A 373 6.64 -11.57 12.26
N ILE A 374 6.25 -12.08 11.10
CA ILE A 374 4.89 -12.59 10.87
C ILE A 374 4.96 -13.90 10.09
N GLN A 375 4.33 -14.94 10.63
CA GLN A 375 4.21 -16.24 9.99
C GLN A 375 2.92 -16.29 9.18
N ILE A 376 3.03 -16.70 7.92
CA ILE A 376 1.91 -16.84 7.00
C ILE A 376 1.59 -18.32 6.84
N LYS A 377 0.30 -18.65 6.91
CA LYS A 377 -0.19 -20.00 6.56
C LYS A 377 -1.05 -19.95 5.31
N CYS A 378 -1.06 -21.08 4.61
CA CYS A 378 -2.05 -21.41 3.60
C CYS A 378 -3.19 -22.20 4.27
N LYS A 379 -4.44 -21.88 3.92
CA LYS A 379 -5.61 -22.68 4.26
C LYS A 379 -6.28 -23.15 2.97
N ALA A 380 -6.63 -24.42 2.90
CA ALA A 380 -7.49 -24.96 1.87
C ALA A 380 -8.95 -25.02 2.33
N LYS A 381 -9.88 -24.83 1.40
CA LYS A 381 -11.28 -25.20 1.51
C LYS A 381 -11.70 -26.01 0.28
N GLN A 382 -12.55 -27.00 0.47
CA GLN A 382 -13.15 -27.75 -0.62
C GLN A 382 -14.28 -26.91 -1.26
N LEU A 383 -14.42 -26.99 -2.58
CA LEU A 383 -15.46 -26.31 -3.35
C LEU A 383 -16.43 -27.34 -3.94
N GLU A 384 -17.71 -27.15 -3.66
CA GLU A 384 -18.80 -27.93 -4.24
C GLU A 384 -19.66 -27.04 -5.14
N ILE A 385 -19.90 -27.48 -6.37
CA ILE A 385 -20.74 -26.75 -7.33
C ILE A 385 -22.15 -27.33 -7.28
N MET A 386 -23.06 -26.64 -6.59
CA MET A 386 -24.47 -27.02 -6.46
C MET A 386 -25.37 -25.99 -7.14
N LYS A 387 -26.12 -26.40 -8.17
CA LYS A 387 -27.13 -25.55 -8.85
C LYS A 387 -26.59 -24.17 -9.24
N GLN A 388 -25.43 -24.12 -9.89
CA GLN A 388 -24.69 -22.90 -10.30
C GLN A 388 -24.13 -22.04 -9.14
N GLN A 389 -24.31 -22.44 -7.88
CA GLN A 389 -23.65 -21.83 -6.72
C GLN A 389 -22.39 -22.60 -6.34
N ILE A 390 -21.38 -21.88 -5.85
CA ILE A 390 -20.15 -22.46 -5.31
C ILE A 390 -20.27 -22.43 -3.78
N ILE A 391 -20.23 -23.60 -3.16
CA ILE A 391 -20.26 -23.78 -1.70
C ILE A 391 -18.84 -24.06 -1.22
N GLU A 392 -18.38 -23.30 -0.22
CA GLU A 392 -17.05 -23.50 0.38
C GLU A 392 -17.15 -24.34 1.67
N ASN A 393 -16.69 -25.59 1.59
CA ASN A 393 -16.68 -26.52 2.72
C ASN A 393 -15.30 -26.56 3.42
N GLU A 394 -15.33 -26.66 4.75
CA GLU A 394 -14.15 -26.89 5.58
C GLU A 394 -13.70 -28.36 5.44
N ILE A 395 -12.41 -28.58 5.17
CA ILE A 395 -11.85 -29.91 4.95
C ILE A 395 -11.67 -30.61 6.30
N LYS A 396 -12.29 -31.79 6.46
CA LYS A 396 -12.28 -32.57 7.70
C LYS A 396 -11.26 -33.71 7.73
N ASP A 397 -10.80 -34.17 6.57
CA ASP A 397 -9.80 -35.23 6.46
C ASP A 397 -8.40 -34.63 6.32
N ASN A 398 -7.53 -34.90 7.29
CA ASN A 398 -6.14 -34.42 7.26
C ASN A 398 -5.30 -35.13 6.16
N ASN A 399 -5.83 -36.16 5.50
CA ASN A 399 -5.21 -36.82 4.35
C ASN A 399 -5.69 -36.27 2.99
N ASP A 400 -6.62 -35.32 3.01
CA ASP A 400 -7.14 -34.66 1.81
C ASP A 400 -6.03 -33.93 1.04
N GLN A 401 -6.10 -33.96 -0.29
CA GLN A 401 -5.05 -33.41 -1.16
C GLN A 401 -4.86 -31.90 -0.99
N GLY A 402 -5.95 -31.15 -0.81
CA GLY A 402 -5.92 -29.72 -0.58
C GLY A 402 -5.39 -29.38 0.81
N PHE A 403 -5.79 -30.13 1.84
CA PHE A 403 -5.25 -29.96 3.19
C PHE A 403 -3.73 -30.22 3.22
N LEU A 404 -3.27 -31.34 2.67
CA LEU A 404 -1.86 -31.71 2.63
C LEU A 404 -1.01 -30.68 1.85
N PHE A 405 -1.53 -30.14 0.73
CA PHE A 405 -0.86 -29.04 0.02
C PHE A 405 -0.78 -27.78 0.89
N ALA A 406 -1.86 -27.38 1.56
CA ALA A 406 -1.91 -26.16 2.36
C ALA A 406 -1.00 -26.22 3.59
N GLU A 407 -0.98 -27.35 4.31
CA GLU A 407 -0.01 -27.60 5.38
C GLU A 407 1.42 -27.54 4.84
N LYS A 408 1.70 -28.21 3.70
CA LYS A 408 3.05 -28.22 3.15
C LYS A 408 3.52 -26.86 2.66
N PHE A 409 2.65 -26.09 2.02
CA PHE A 409 2.94 -24.70 1.61
C PHE A 409 3.22 -23.81 2.82
N SER A 410 2.48 -24.02 3.92
CA SER A 410 2.69 -23.30 5.20
C SER A 410 4.04 -23.64 5.83
N GLU A 411 4.40 -24.93 5.88
CA GLU A 411 5.65 -25.43 6.48
C GLU A 411 6.90 -24.80 5.84
N ILE A 412 6.87 -24.55 4.54
CA ILE A 412 8.03 -24.09 3.76
C ILE A 412 7.89 -22.65 3.23
N TYR A 413 6.94 -21.87 3.76
CA TYR A 413 6.62 -20.52 3.28
C TYR A 413 7.86 -19.61 3.16
N ASP A 414 8.73 -19.61 4.18
CA ASP A 414 9.96 -18.81 4.24
C ASP A 414 11.00 -19.19 3.17
N LYS A 415 10.88 -20.39 2.59
CA LYS A 415 11.66 -20.81 1.42
C LYS A 415 10.98 -20.33 0.15
N ILE A 416 9.66 -20.52 0.03
CA ILE A 416 8.86 -20.07 -1.13
C ILE A 416 9.03 -18.56 -1.34
N SER A 417 8.98 -17.74 -0.29
CA SER A 417 9.09 -16.28 -0.38
C SER A 417 10.45 -15.77 -0.89
N LYS A 418 11.51 -16.57 -0.76
CA LYS A 418 12.85 -16.27 -1.32
C LYS A 418 12.92 -16.50 -2.83
N TYR A 419 12.22 -17.50 -3.35
CA TYR A 419 12.14 -17.77 -4.80
C TYR A 419 11.09 -16.91 -5.51
N TYR A 420 10.06 -16.48 -4.77
CA TYR A 420 8.94 -15.73 -5.29
C TYR A 420 8.75 -14.43 -4.48
N PRO A 421 9.43 -13.33 -4.86
CA PRO A 421 9.48 -12.09 -4.08
C PRO A 421 8.11 -11.47 -3.76
N ILE A 422 7.07 -11.81 -4.52
CA ILE A 422 5.71 -11.34 -4.27
C ILE A 422 5.17 -11.82 -2.90
N PHE A 423 5.56 -13.01 -2.43
CA PHE A 423 5.18 -13.50 -1.12
C PHE A 423 5.95 -12.81 0.02
N ASN A 424 7.22 -12.45 -0.17
CA ASN A 424 7.92 -11.56 0.76
C ASN A 424 7.23 -10.18 0.82
N ARG A 425 6.80 -9.65 -0.34
CA ARG A 425 6.05 -8.39 -0.42
C ARG A 425 4.67 -8.48 0.26
N LEU A 426 4.01 -9.64 0.21
CA LEU A 426 2.77 -9.95 0.95
C LEU A 426 3.00 -9.99 2.47
N GLU A 427 4.15 -10.49 2.92
CA GLU A 427 4.53 -10.48 4.34
C GLU A 427 4.58 -9.05 4.89
N LYS A 428 5.28 -8.15 4.20
CA LYS A 428 5.34 -6.71 4.53
C LYS A 428 3.95 -6.07 4.59
N LEU A 429 3.08 -6.43 3.66
CA LEU A 429 1.68 -5.99 3.63
C LEU A 429 0.90 -6.50 4.85
N PHE A 430 1.04 -7.76 5.25
CA PHE A 430 0.39 -8.26 6.47
C PHE A 430 0.99 -7.66 7.76
N LYS A 431 2.30 -7.39 7.83
CA LYS A 431 2.88 -6.57 8.92
C LYS A 431 2.16 -5.20 9.00
N ALA A 432 1.89 -4.55 7.86
CA ALA A 432 1.13 -3.29 7.78
C ALA A 432 -0.31 -3.41 8.33
N VAL A 433 -1.02 -4.48 7.99
CA VAL A 433 -2.38 -4.74 8.48
C VAL A 433 -2.41 -4.98 10.00
N VAL A 434 -1.41 -5.68 10.54
CA VAL A 434 -1.30 -5.88 12.01
C VAL A 434 -1.01 -4.54 12.71
N LEU A 435 -0.09 -3.73 12.18
CA LEU A 435 0.21 -2.40 12.73
C LEU A 435 -1.02 -1.49 12.71
N GLY A 436 -1.74 -1.44 11.58
CA GLY A 436 -2.98 -0.67 11.45
C GLY A 436 -4.08 -1.11 12.42
N LYS A 437 -4.24 -2.42 12.65
CA LYS A 437 -5.17 -2.95 13.67
C LYS A 437 -4.77 -2.51 15.08
N GLN A 438 -3.48 -2.55 15.42
CA GLN A 438 -3.02 -2.12 16.73
C GLN A 438 -3.18 -0.61 16.93
N MET A 439 -2.93 0.21 15.90
CA MET A 439 -3.19 1.65 15.95
C MET A 439 -4.66 1.98 16.24
N ILE A 440 -5.59 1.29 15.59
CA ILE A 440 -7.03 1.46 15.86
C ILE A 440 -7.39 0.97 17.27
N LYS A 441 -6.84 -0.14 17.73
CA LYS A 441 -7.04 -0.64 19.11
C LYS A 441 -6.54 0.34 20.17
N MET A 442 -5.50 1.12 19.86
CA MET A 442 -4.94 2.16 20.73
C MET A 442 -5.61 3.54 20.51
N ASN A 443 -6.75 3.60 19.83
CA ASN A 443 -7.51 4.83 19.53
C ASN A 443 -6.67 5.95 18.87
N VAL A 444 -5.68 5.58 18.03
CA VAL A 444 -4.92 6.54 17.24
C VAL A 444 -5.88 7.28 16.30
N LYS A 445 -5.96 8.62 16.40
CA LYS A 445 -6.76 9.46 15.49
C LYS A 445 -6.23 9.33 14.06
N ILE A 446 -7.10 8.90 13.15
CA ILE A 446 -6.81 8.70 11.73
C ILE A 446 -7.57 9.75 10.92
N ASP A 447 -6.85 10.59 10.18
CA ASP A 447 -7.47 11.50 9.22
C ASP A 447 -7.79 10.73 7.92
N SER A 448 -9.04 10.24 7.82
CA SER A 448 -9.46 9.40 6.69
C SER A 448 -9.46 10.14 5.35
N ASP A 449 -9.68 11.45 5.34
CA ASP A 449 -9.72 12.23 4.10
C ASP A 449 -8.31 12.53 3.61
N LEU A 450 -7.39 12.87 4.51
CA LEU A 450 -5.97 12.94 4.19
C LEU A 450 -5.44 11.57 3.72
N LEU A 451 -5.83 10.47 4.36
CA LEU A 451 -5.46 9.13 3.90
C LEU A 451 -5.99 8.84 2.49
N ARG A 452 -7.25 9.16 2.15
CA ARG A 452 -7.79 8.96 0.79
C ARG A 452 -7.05 9.79 -0.25
N VAL A 453 -6.78 11.06 0.07
CA VAL A 453 -6.00 11.94 -0.81
C VAL A 453 -4.59 11.40 -1.03
N GLN A 454 -3.97 10.79 -0.02
CA GLN A 454 -2.61 10.27 -0.09
C GLN A 454 -2.53 8.85 -0.70
N SER A 455 -3.50 7.97 -0.47
CA SER A 455 -3.55 6.64 -1.09
C SER A 455 -3.79 6.73 -2.59
N LEU A 456 -4.75 7.56 -3.03
CA LEU A 456 -4.99 7.85 -4.45
C LEU A 456 -3.79 8.58 -5.10
N LYS A 457 -3.08 9.42 -4.33
CA LYS A 457 -1.80 9.99 -4.77
C LYS A 457 -0.66 8.98 -4.80
N SER A 458 -0.74 7.80 -4.18
CA SER A 458 0.40 6.87 -4.14
C SER A 458 0.74 6.23 -5.50
N TYR A 459 -0.20 6.20 -6.44
CA TYR A 459 0.06 5.93 -7.88
C TYR A 459 0.80 7.07 -8.61
N ASN A 460 0.87 8.24 -7.96
CA ASN A 460 1.52 9.48 -8.38
C ASN A 460 2.44 10.04 -7.26
N LEU A 461 3.07 9.18 -6.41
CA LEU A 461 4.21 9.39 -5.47
C LEU A 461 4.05 8.96 -3.98
N PRO A 462 5.18 8.56 -3.33
CA PRO A 462 5.30 8.43 -1.88
C PRO A 462 5.66 9.76 -1.20
N ASN A 463 4.66 10.61 -0.93
CA ASN A 463 4.86 11.73 0.01
C ASN A 463 4.93 11.22 1.46
N THR A 464 5.73 11.86 2.33
CA THR A 464 5.77 11.48 3.75
C THR A 464 4.44 11.85 4.41
N ILE A 465 3.67 10.84 4.79
CA ILE A 465 2.27 11.01 5.15
C ILE A 465 2.16 11.57 6.57
N SER A 466 1.70 12.81 6.72
CA SER A 466 1.34 13.40 8.03
C SER A 466 -0.02 12.86 8.51
N ILE A 467 -0.14 11.54 8.66
CA ILE A 467 -1.38 10.82 9.05
C ILE A 467 -1.93 11.30 10.41
N LEU A 468 -1.03 11.78 11.27
CA LEU A 468 -1.27 11.98 12.69
C LEU A 468 -1.45 13.46 12.98
N LYS A 469 -2.71 13.93 12.94
CA LYS A 469 -3.10 15.24 13.48
C LYS A 469 -2.97 15.21 15.00
N CYS A 470 -1.84 15.71 15.51
CA CYS A 470 -1.62 15.91 16.93
C CYS A 470 -2.36 17.18 17.39
N GLU A 471 -3.59 17.05 17.87
CA GLU A 471 -4.30 18.12 18.58
C GLU A 471 -3.66 18.33 19.96
N LEU A 472 -2.56 19.08 20.00
CA LEU A 472 -1.80 19.38 21.22
C LEU A 472 -2.45 20.51 22.03
N GLN A 473 -3.77 20.46 22.24
CA GLN A 473 -4.52 21.41 23.06
C GLN A 473 -5.49 20.71 24.03
N LYS A 474 -5.43 21.12 25.30
CA LYS A 474 -6.27 20.72 26.46
C LYS A 474 -5.88 19.48 27.29
N ILE A 475 -4.59 19.17 27.43
CA ILE A 475 -4.06 18.58 28.68
C ILE A 475 -2.91 19.44 29.23
N ASN A 476 -3.24 20.68 29.60
CA ASN A 476 -2.35 21.57 30.36
C ASN A 476 -3.09 22.26 31.54
N THR A 477 -4.24 21.69 31.96
CA THR A 477 -5.11 22.26 33.00
C THR A 477 -5.32 21.33 34.21
N ILE A 478 -4.56 20.24 34.31
CA ILE A 478 -4.46 19.42 35.54
C ILE A 478 -2.98 19.18 35.89
N GLN A 479 -2.19 20.25 35.87
CA GLN A 479 -0.96 20.35 36.66
C GLN A 479 -0.97 21.68 37.41
N ASN A 480 -1.66 21.69 38.56
CA ASN A 480 -1.39 22.62 39.67
C ASN A 480 -2.15 22.19 40.94
N LYS A 481 -1.59 21.24 41.69
CA LYS A 481 -1.63 21.21 43.17
C LYS A 481 -0.59 20.22 43.74
N SER A 482 0.25 20.75 44.64
CA SER A 482 1.21 20.08 45.56
C SER A 482 2.17 19.02 44.97
N THR A 483 3.43 19.33 44.64
CA THR A 483 4.62 19.56 45.50
C THR A 483 5.23 18.31 46.18
N LYS A 484 6.32 17.80 45.57
CA LYS A 484 7.61 17.32 46.12
C LYS A 484 8.25 16.37 45.08
N GLU A 485 9.54 16.40 44.76
CA GLU A 485 10.68 17.27 45.08
C GLU A 485 11.66 17.20 43.88
N LYS A 486 12.63 18.14 43.75
CA LYS A 486 13.57 18.21 42.59
C LYS A 486 14.97 17.66 42.95
N GLN A 487 15.82 17.53 41.92
CA GLN A 487 17.32 17.48 41.92
C GLN A 487 17.97 16.10 42.14
N LEU A 488 19.22 15.84 41.72
CA LEU A 488 19.98 16.17 40.48
C LEU A 488 21.25 15.25 40.44
N LEU A 489 21.99 15.24 39.34
CA LEU A 489 23.18 14.43 38.98
C LEU A 489 24.21 13.98 40.07
N GLN A 490 24.73 12.75 39.83
CA GLN A 490 26.16 12.32 39.79
C GLN A 490 26.98 11.79 41.02
N PHE A 491 27.70 10.69 40.70
CA PHE A 491 29.01 10.15 41.20
C PHE A 491 29.24 9.70 42.67
N ALA A 492 29.12 8.37 42.86
CA ALA A 492 30.22 7.41 43.16
C ALA A 492 30.92 7.23 44.53
N LEU A 493 31.33 5.96 44.71
CA LEU A 493 32.31 5.34 45.64
C LEU A 493 31.88 4.96 47.07
N GLY A 494 32.28 3.74 47.45
CA GLY A 494 32.03 3.08 48.74
C GLY A 494 32.25 1.56 48.64
N GLU A 495 33.50 1.10 48.70
CA GLU A 495 33.89 -0.32 48.69
C GLU A 495 33.91 -0.96 50.10
N VAL A 496 34.44 -2.20 50.19
CA VAL A 496 34.64 -3.09 51.36
C VAL A 496 33.39 -3.94 51.69
N ASP A 497 33.22 -5.20 51.25
CA ASP A 497 34.08 -6.41 51.12
C ASP A 497 34.19 -7.26 52.41
N THR A 498 33.81 -8.55 52.32
CA THR A 498 34.72 -9.72 52.49
C THR A 498 34.00 -11.09 52.48
N ASN A 499 34.69 -12.07 51.87
CA ASN A 499 34.54 -13.54 51.96
C ASN A 499 33.36 -14.24 51.24
N CYS A 500 33.54 -15.26 50.38
CA CYS A 500 34.73 -15.90 49.75
C CYS A 500 34.31 -16.40 48.34
N GLN A 501 35.06 -16.23 47.24
CA GLN A 501 36.24 -17.03 46.80
C GLN A 501 35.98 -18.56 46.79
N THR A 502 36.21 -19.35 45.75
CA THR A 502 37.04 -19.26 44.52
C THR A 502 36.32 -19.95 43.31
N ILE A 503 36.70 -19.90 42.03
CA ILE A 503 37.89 -19.37 41.31
C ILE A 503 37.49 -18.87 39.89
N LEU A 504 38.41 -18.72 38.92
CA LEU A 504 38.19 -18.28 37.53
C LEU A 504 38.61 -19.33 36.47
N GLU A 505 38.30 -19.03 35.21
CA GLU A 505 38.63 -19.76 33.97
C GLU A 505 37.71 -20.99 33.72
N ASP A 506 36.87 -21.02 32.68
CA ASP A 506 37.22 -20.68 31.30
C ASP A 506 36.27 -19.71 30.54
N LYS A 507 36.72 -19.27 29.36
CA LYS A 507 35.95 -18.42 28.44
C LYS A 507 34.86 -19.21 27.69
N GLU A 508 33.90 -18.47 27.14
CA GLU A 508 32.78 -18.94 26.28
C GLU A 508 31.65 -19.72 26.98
N ILE A 509 30.62 -18.97 27.42
CA ILE A 509 29.26 -19.03 26.85
C ILE A 509 28.54 -17.74 27.27
N LYS A 510 28.59 -16.73 26.39
CA LYS A 510 27.76 -15.52 26.50
C LYS A 510 26.37 -15.77 25.89
N ASN A 511 25.41 -14.92 26.23
CA ASN A 511 24.08 -14.76 25.61
C ASN A 511 22.92 -15.66 26.10
N LYS A 512 22.75 -15.77 27.43
CA LYS A 512 21.44 -16.07 28.05
C LYS A 512 21.05 -15.05 29.12
N MET A 513 20.74 -13.80 28.73
CA MET A 513 19.88 -12.86 29.48
C MET A 513 19.43 -11.70 28.57
N LYS A 514 18.36 -11.90 27.77
CA LYS A 514 17.59 -10.81 27.12
C LYS A 514 16.30 -11.26 26.37
N PHE A 515 15.40 -12.01 27.00
CA PHE A 515 14.04 -12.25 26.44
C PHE A 515 13.00 -12.49 27.55
N ASN A 516 12.41 -11.42 28.10
CA ASN A 516 11.30 -11.52 29.06
C ASN A 516 10.00 -10.79 28.61
N ASN A 517 10.00 -10.07 27.48
CA ASN A 517 8.88 -9.20 27.04
C ASN A 517 8.31 -9.57 25.65
N LEU A 518 8.39 -10.84 25.24
CA LEU A 518 7.73 -11.32 24.02
C LEU A 518 6.34 -11.89 24.38
N THR A 519 5.28 -11.30 23.83
CA THR A 519 3.89 -11.77 23.99
C THR A 519 3.37 -12.39 22.70
N GLU A 520 2.71 -13.54 22.83
CA GLU A 520 2.01 -14.20 21.73
C GLU A 520 0.49 -14.01 21.86
N ILE A 521 -0.21 -13.80 20.74
CA ILE A 521 -1.69 -13.72 20.71
C ILE A 521 -2.23 -14.77 19.73
N ASN A 522 -3.12 -15.63 20.22
CA ASN A 522 -4.00 -16.46 19.41
C ASN A 522 -5.37 -15.78 19.26
N ILE A 523 -5.96 -15.84 18.07
CA ILE A 523 -7.29 -15.26 17.78
C ILE A 523 -8.33 -16.39 17.88
N PRO A 524 -9.28 -16.37 18.83
CA PRO A 524 -10.31 -17.39 18.93
C PRO A 524 -11.35 -17.24 17.80
N PHE A 525 -11.88 -18.36 17.31
CA PHE A 525 -12.89 -18.41 16.27
C PHE A 525 -14.12 -19.15 16.80
N PHE A 526 -15.23 -18.44 17.02
CA PHE A 526 -16.48 -19.03 17.50
C PHE A 526 -17.32 -19.54 16.32
N ILE A 527 -17.90 -20.73 16.47
CA ILE A 527 -18.74 -21.35 15.44
C ILE A 527 -20.07 -20.60 15.39
N GLN A 528 -20.48 -20.12 14.22
CA GLN A 528 -21.81 -19.56 14.00
C GLN A 528 -22.81 -20.63 13.53
N GLN A 529 -24.07 -20.47 13.92
CA GLN A 529 -25.18 -21.35 13.58
C GLN A 529 -26.43 -20.51 13.29
N LYS A 530 -27.38 -21.08 12.54
CA LYS A 530 -28.58 -20.38 12.06
C LYS A 530 -29.74 -20.56 13.03
N CYS A 531 -30.32 -19.46 13.51
CA CYS A 531 -31.53 -19.48 14.33
C CYS A 531 -32.71 -20.08 13.55
N SER A 532 -33.38 -21.07 14.14
CA SER A 532 -34.56 -21.75 13.56
C SER A 532 -35.76 -20.82 13.36
N ASN A 533 -35.99 -19.86 14.27
CA ASN A 533 -37.15 -18.98 14.24
C ASN A 533 -37.00 -17.79 13.27
N CYS A 534 -35.89 -17.04 13.34
CA CYS A 534 -35.70 -15.82 12.53
C CYS A 534 -34.72 -15.97 11.36
N ASN A 535 -34.15 -17.16 11.14
CA ASN A 535 -33.15 -17.44 10.09
C ASN A 535 -31.85 -16.60 10.16
N ARG A 536 -31.61 -15.79 11.20
CA ARG A 536 -30.35 -15.04 11.39
C ARG A 536 -29.20 -15.98 11.79
N MET A 537 -27.99 -15.67 11.31
CA MET A 537 -26.76 -16.30 11.78
C MET A 537 -26.31 -15.66 13.08
N ILE A 538 -26.02 -16.46 14.10
CA ILE A 538 -25.51 -16.01 15.41
C ILE A 538 -24.43 -16.96 15.93
N GLU A 539 -23.64 -16.52 16.89
CA GLU A 539 -22.65 -17.38 17.56
C GLU A 539 -23.34 -18.53 18.31
N SER A 540 -22.79 -19.74 18.25
CA SER A 540 -23.38 -20.94 18.86
C SER A 540 -23.56 -20.85 20.38
N GLN A 541 -22.78 -20.02 21.07
CA GLN A 541 -22.94 -19.70 22.49
C GLN A 541 -24.16 -18.81 22.81
N LEU A 542 -24.79 -18.20 21.79
CA LEU A 542 -26.01 -17.39 21.88
C LEU A 542 -27.28 -18.17 21.44
N LEU A 543 -27.14 -19.47 21.14
CA LEU A 543 -28.25 -20.37 20.89
C LEU A 543 -28.59 -21.16 22.16
N ASN A 544 -29.89 -21.34 22.42
CA ASN A 544 -30.31 -22.37 23.35
C ASN A 544 -30.11 -23.75 22.67
N LEU A 545 -29.12 -24.51 23.16
CA LEU A 545 -28.68 -25.80 22.62
C LEU A 545 -29.81 -26.85 22.51
N GLY A 546 -30.92 -26.69 23.24
CA GLY A 546 -32.08 -27.58 23.16
C GLY A 546 -33.07 -27.27 22.03
N GLN A 547 -33.03 -26.08 21.42
CA GLN A 547 -34.12 -25.59 20.54
C GLN A 547 -33.65 -24.87 19.26
N ASN A 548 -32.36 -24.56 19.10
CA ASN A 548 -31.80 -23.80 17.96
C ASN A 548 -32.44 -22.42 17.71
N SER A 549 -33.17 -21.87 18.68
CA SER A 549 -33.68 -20.50 18.66
C SER A 549 -32.65 -19.55 19.31
N CYS A 550 -32.53 -18.32 18.77
CA CYS A 550 -31.72 -17.28 19.40
C CYS A 550 -32.45 -16.65 20.58
N SER A 551 -31.69 -16.12 21.55
CA SER A 551 -32.20 -15.47 22.77
C SER A 551 -33.32 -14.45 22.53
N ILE A 552 -33.28 -13.72 21.42
CA ILE A 552 -34.30 -12.73 21.02
C ILE A 552 -35.72 -13.33 20.89
N HIS A 553 -35.90 -14.65 20.76
CA HIS A 553 -37.21 -15.32 20.67
C HIS A 553 -37.62 -16.09 21.93
N HIS A 554 -36.81 -16.04 22.99
CA HIS A 554 -37.23 -16.53 24.30
C HIS A 554 -37.86 -15.38 25.06
N SER A 555 -39.09 -15.56 25.53
CA SER A 555 -39.77 -14.62 26.42
C SER A 555 -38.89 -14.23 27.60
N ASP A 556 -38.05 -15.16 28.05
CA ASP A 556 -37.31 -15.08 29.30
C ASP A 556 -35.90 -14.49 29.08
N SER A 557 -35.60 -13.91 27.90
CA SER A 557 -34.33 -13.23 27.64
C SER A 557 -34.44 -11.72 27.79
N CYS A 558 -33.46 -11.09 28.42
CA CYS A 558 -33.42 -9.63 28.52
C CYS A 558 -33.10 -8.99 27.16
N TYR A 559 -33.97 -8.09 26.71
CA TYR A 559 -33.81 -7.33 25.47
C TYR A 559 -32.46 -6.61 25.35
N LEU A 560 -31.98 -5.99 26.43
CA LEU A 560 -30.77 -5.18 26.40
C LEU A 560 -29.47 -6.00 26.46
N CYS A 561 -29.37 -6.99 27.34
CA CYS A 561 -28.13 -7.74 27.58
C CYS A 561 -28.12 -9.16 26.99
N LEU A 562 -29.25 -9.61 26.41
CA LEU A 562 -29.45 -10.91 25.76
C LEU A 562 -29.26 -12.15 26.65
N ASN A 563 -29.03 -11.97 27.96
CA ASN A 563 -28.97 -13.05 28.95
C ASN A 563 -30.37 -13.47 29.41
N LEU A 564 -30.51 -14.72 29.83
CA LEU A 564 -31.73 -15.24 30.45
C LEU A 564 -32.05 -14.51 31.77
N ILE A 565 -33.33 -14.33 32.04
CA ILE A 565 -33.91 -13.78 33.25
C ILE A 565 -34.62 -14.94 33.96
N GLU A 566 -34.39 -15.11 35.26
CA GLU A 566 -35.25 -16.00 36.04
C GLU A 566 -36.66 -15.39 36.11
N GLU A 567 -37.71 -16.16 35.83
CA GLU A 567 -39.11 -15.73 35.70
C GLU A 567 -39.57 -14.72 36.79
N LYS A 568 -39.14 -14.91 38.05
CA LYS A 568 -39.42 -14.03 39.20
C LYS A 568 -38.75 -12.63 39.17
N ASN A 569 -37.77 -12.43 38.29
CA ASN A 569 -36.94 -11.22 38.14
C ASN A 569 -37.21 -10.48 36.81
N GLN A 570 -38.20 -10.95 36.05
CA GLN A 570 -38.56 -10.47 34.73
C GLN A 570 -39.46 -9.25 34.83
N ILE A 571 -39.06 -8.15 34.16
CA ILE A 571 -39.89 -6.96 34.02
C ILE A 571 -40.24 -6.80 32.55
N TYR A 572 -41.53 -6.73 32.25
CA TYR A 572 -42.03 -6.42 30.92
C TYR A 572 -42.07 -4.90 30.72
N HIS A 573 -41.60 -4.43 29.57
CA HIS A 573 -41.65 -3.03 29.17
C HIS A 573 -42.02 -2.97 27.69
N GLN A 574 -42.97 -2.09 27.36
CA GLN A 574 -43.49 -1.95 26.00
C GLN A 574 -42.63 -0.94 25.23
N ILE A 575 -42.14 -1.34 24.06
CA ILE A 575 -41.44 -0.48 23.11
C ILE A 575 -42.25 -0.52 21.81
N ASP A 576 -42.75 0.66 21.41
CA ASP A 576 -43.77 0.80 20.37
C ASP A 576 -44.99 -0.11 20.65
N ASP A 577 -45.39 -0.96 19.70
CA ASP A 577 -46.50 -1.91 19.84
C ASP A 577 -46.07 -3.31 20.32
N THR A 578 -44.85 -3.47 20.85
CA THR A 578 -44.30 -4.79 21.25
C THR A 578 -43.83 -4.79 22.71
N GLU A 579 -44.21 -5.83 23.45
CA GLU A 579 -43.77 -6.06 24.84
C GLU A 579 -42.45 -6.83 24.87
N TYR A 580 -41.48 -6.36 25.65
CA TYR A 580 -40.15 -6.94 25.78
C TYR A 580 -39.78 -7.17 27.25
N SER A 581 -39.01 -8.24 27.50
CA SER A 581 -38.54 -8.60 28.83
C SER A 581 -37.19 -7.96 29.17
N PHE A 582 -37.01 -7.55 30.42
CA PHE A 582 -35.78 -6.96 30.94
C PHE A 582 -35.41 -7.52 32.32
N HIS A 583 -34.11 -7.64 32.62
CA HIS A 583 -33.66 -7.57 34.02
C HIS A 583 -33.93 -6.15 34.54
N LYS A 584 -34.32 -6.02 35.80
CA LYS A 584 -34.61 -4.71 36.42
C LYS A 584 -33.53 -3.65 36.16
N THR A 585 -32.26 -4.00 36.38
CA THR A 585 -31.12 -3.08 36.15
C THR A 585 -30.95 -2.69 34.68
N CYS A 586 -31.26 -3.60 33.75
CA CYS A 586 -31.22 -3.32 32.31
C CYS A 586 -32.33 -2.36 31.89
N LEU A 587 -33.53 -2.49 32.48
CA LEU A 587 -34.62 -1.55 32.21
C LEU A 587 -34.29 -0.15 32.73
N GLU A 588 -33.77 -0.04 33.96
CA GLU A 588 -33.34 1.23 34.54
C GLU A 588 -32.24 1.93 33.70
N VAL A 589 -31.40 1.17 33.00
CA VAL A 589 -30.43 1.72 32.03
C VAL A 589 -31.12 2.16 30.73
N TYR A 590 -32.02 1.34 30.19
CA TYR A 590 -32.76 1.65 28.97
C TYR A 590 -33.61 2.93 29.10
N GLU A 591 -34.37 3.07 30.20
CA GLU A 591 -35.20 4.24 30.48
C GLU A 591 -34.36 5.51 30.70
N LYS A 592 -33.18 5.40 31.33
CA LYS A 592 -32.24 6.53 31.46
C LYS A 592 -31.72 6.99 30.10
N VAL A 593 -31.35 6.05 29.21
CA VAL A 593 -30.89 6.38 27.85
C VAL A 593 -32.00 7.01 27.00
N GLN A 594 -33.24 6.55 27.13
CA GLN A 594 -34.41 7.14 26.48
C GLN A 594 -34.76 8.56 26.98
N THR A 595 -34.53 8.84 28.27
CA THR A 595 -34.90 10.12 28.89
C THR A 595 -33.78 11.15 28.93
N SER A 596 -32.53 10.76 28.71
CA SER A 596 -31.41 11.69 28.57
C SER A 596 -31.27 12.21 27.14
N GLU A 597 -31.54 13.50 26.93
CA GLU A 597 -30.89 14.21 25.82
C GLU A 597 -29.37 14.18 26.09
N LEU A 598 -28.67 13.34 25.32
CA LEU A 598 -27.25 13.00 25.37
C LEU A 598 -26.31 13.94 26.14
N ASP A 599 -25.68 13.40 27.20
CA ASP A 599 -24.32 13.81 27.57
C ASP A 599 -23.46 12.59 27.98
N PHE A 600 -22.18 12.60 27.60
CA PHE A 600 -21.43 11.37 27.29
C PHE A 600 -20.47 10.91 28.42
N GLU A 601 -20.98 10.54 29.61
CA GLU A 601 -20.17 10.02 30.74
C GLU A 601 -20.64 8.67 31.32
N PHE A 602 -20.72 7.59 30.51
CA PHE A 602 -21.09 6.24 30.99
C PHE A 602 -20.05 5.12 30.76
N GLU A 603 -18.77 5.43 30.48
CA GLU A 603 -17.69 4.42 30.35
C GLU A 603 -16.92 4.13 31.66
N LYS A 604 -17.43 4.52 32.83
CA LYS A 604 -16.70 4.37 34.12
C LYS A 604 -17.27 3.37 35.14
N THR A 605 -18.35 2.65 34.81
CA THR A 605 -18.96 1.70 35.75
C THR A 605 -19.45 0.40 35.11
N LEU A 606 -18.62 -0.17 34.23
CA LEU A 606 -18.61 -1.58 33.79
C LEU A 606 -17.15 -2.05 33.71
#